data_AF-A0A0F9HIM2-F1
#
_entry.id   AF-A0A0F9HIM2-F1
#
_cell.length_a   1.000
_cell.length_b   1.000
_cell.length_c   1.000
_cell.angle_alpha   90.00
_cell.angle_beta   90.00
_cell.angle_gamma   90.00
#
_symmetry.space_group_name_H-M   'P 1'
#
loop_
_entity.id
_entity.type
_entity.pdbx_description
1 polymer ?
#
loop_
_entity_poly.entity_id
_entity_poly.type
_entity_poly.pdbx_seq_one_letter_code
_entity_poly.pdbx_strand_id
1 'polypeptide(L)'
;QFERLAERVAKGLPLDPLDELYLGYDAVQLLPVEPTTVYETGPGFWEDLDGDTDHTTVSLTRPDTTNWGYDIVIAGMGTVNPVLLESGRPDELVDFAATLHSFPTKPKMLVLDVVFGHADNQGLRALNAHFFAGPNMYGQNLDYKNPAVRAILLEMQRRKVGFGADGVRVDGAQDFKWWDHQAQELRHDDDYLLSMSDMVQEAAGVSYRPWFVFEDGRPWPQEDWELSSTYRAVIEGQGDPDVFQWGPLTFAHNTPFIYGYWLSKYWRIKEMLDVGSNWISGTANHDTLRRGTQVNPKLNINTRLGETKMDILAKAYDNPAVSILTYAAFPGVPMDFLNATARANWGFIRNQDDKYGVKVVAEEAISLKWQVDEYSYSVPGNFRRLKALGFETREDLARFFEFLPALVEVTDYDLDHIVRLLNGVEPPLAGPELLDVGALKTIARAWMDDMHDYCNVSNSVSALDARQTGFMLDLRNFRRANPWLRGNLGPEDHFDYIQPVDGRTVFTSYRRGPEGQEVYAITHMEGGATDDFDPLRLPIAGLKGAGWRCVLRTPNIGTDYLSGPIVLHDSMGLVFERG
;
A
#
# COMPACT_ATOMS: atom_id res chain seq x y z
N GLN A 1 7.83 5.11 -17.75
CA GLN A 1 6.48 4.49 -17.96
C GLN A 1 5.42 5.50 -18.38
N PHE A 2 5.16 6.57 -17.62
CA PHE A 2 4.12 7.56 -17.95
C PHE A 2 4.40 8.35 -19.24
N GLU A 3 5.64 8.70 -19.54
CA GLU A 3 6.02 9.34 -20.81
C GLU A 3 5.66 8.46 -22.03
N ARG A 4 6.08 7.19 -22.01
CA ARG A 4 5.69 6.18 -23.03
C ARG A 4 4.17 6.11 -23.21
N LEU A 5 3.42 6.10 -22.10
CA LEU A 5 1.96 6.07 -22.13
C LEU A 5 1.38 7.37 -22.72
N ALA A 6 1.89 8.52 -22.32
CA ALA A 6 1.48 9.82 -22.83
C ALA A 6 1.66 9.89 -24.36
N GLU A 7 2.82 9.48 -24.89
CA GLU A 7 3.04 9.42 -26.33
C GLU A 7 2.04 8.52 -27.05
N ARG A 8 1.77 7.34 -26.49
CA ARG A 8 0.85 6.35 -27.06
C ARG A 8 -0.57 6.93 -27.16
N VAL A 9 -1.03 7.56 -26.08
CA VAL A 9 -2.33 8.24 -26.01
C VAL A 9 -2.40 9.41 -27.00
N ALA A 10 -1.37 10.26 -27.07
CA ALA A 10 -1.31 11.40 -27.98
C ALA A 10 -1.37 10.98 -29.47
N LYS A 11 -0.82 9.81 -29.80
CA LYS A 11 -0.83 9.23 -31.15
C LYS A 11 -2.10 8.42 -31.45
N GLY A 12 -3.03 8.28 -30.50
CA GLY A 12 -4.25 7.49 -30.66
C GLY A 12 -3.99 6.00 -30.91
N LEU A 13 -2.88 5.48 -30.36
CA LEU A 13 -2.51 4.07 -30.51
C LEU A 13 -3.34 3.18 -29.55
N PRO A 14 -3.56 1.89 -29.89
CA PRO A 14 -4.21 0.95 -28.99
C PRO A 14 -3.50 0.86 -27.63
N LEU A 15 -4.29 0.72 -26.56
CA LEU A 15 -3.79 0.55 -25.20
C LEU A 15 -3.49 -0.93 -24.91
N ASP A 16 -2.35 -1.19 -24.28
CA ASP A 16 -2.06 -2.51 -23.70
C ASP A 16 -2.71 -2.61 -22.30
N PRO A 17 -2.95 -3.82 -21.74
CA PRO A 17 -3.57 -3.95 -20.40
C PRO A 17 -2.86 -3.17 -19.28
N LEU A 18 -1.53 -3.09 -19.34
CA LEU A 18 -0.75 -2.28 -18.39
C LEU A 18 -1.04 -0.78 -18.55
N ASP A 19 -1.22 -0.30 -19.79
CA ASP A 19 -1.52 1.10 -20.08
C ASP A 19 -2.86 1.51 -19.43
N GLU A 20 -3.87 0.63 -19.45
CA GLU A 20 -5.18 0.86 -18.86
C GLU A 20 -5.12 1.08 -17.33
N LEU A 21 -4.20 0.37 -16.64
CA LEU A 21 -3.96 0.57 -15.21
C LEU A 21 -3.50 2.01 -14.93
N TYR A 22 -2.39 2.43 -15.55
CA TYR A 22 -1.80 3.76 -15.32
C TYR A 22 -2.66 4.91 -15.86
N LEU A 23 -3.38 4.68 -16.95
CA LEU A 23 -4.25 5.69 -17.57
C LEU A 23 -5.39 6.10 -16.64
N GLY A 24 -5.95 5.14 -15.90
CA GLY A 24 -7.15 5.33 -15.08
C GLY A 24 -6.98 6.24 -13.86
N TYR A 25 -5.76 6.41 -13.35
CA TYR A 25 -5.47 7.15 -12.12
C TYR A 25 -5.50 8.68 -12.30
N ASP A 26 -6.09 9.37 -11.34
CA ASP A 26 -6.10 10.83 -11.21
C ASP A 26 -4.87 11.37 -10.47
N ALA A 27 -4.32 10.56 -9.57
CA ALA A 27 -3.14 10.86 -8.78
C ALA A 27 -2.23 9.62 -8.69
N VAL A 28 -0.94 9.84 -8.51
CA VAL A 28 0.04 8.80 -8.18
C VAL A 28 0.71 9.20 -6.87
N GLN A 29 0.57 8.35 -5.86
CA GLN A 29 1.36 8.46 -4.64
C GLN A 29 2.61 7.61 -4.78
N LEU A 30 3.76 8.23 -4.60
CA LEU A 30 5.01 7.49 -4.43
C LEU A 30 5.15 7.14 -2.95
N LEU A 31 5.51 5.87 -2.67
CA LEU A 31 6.12 5.51 -1.38
C LEU A 31 7.35 6.40 -1.13
N PRO A 32 7.88 6.48 0.11
CA PRO A 32 8.95 7.42 0.42
C PRO A 32 10.11 7.33 -0.58
N VAL A 33 10.47 8.49 -1.11
CA VAL A 33 11.51 8.67 -2.13
C VAL A 33 12.77 9.29 -1.55
N GLU A 34 12.82 9.49 -0.24
CA GLU A 34 13.91 10.14 0.48
C GLU A 34 15.10 9.20 0.69
N PRO A 35 16.31 9.75 0.87
CA PRO A 35 17.46 8.96 1.29
C PRO A 35 17.17 8.19 2.59
N THR A 36 17.31 6.88 2.51
CA THR A 36 17.17 5.98 3.65
C THR A 36 18.48 5.84 4.42
N THR A 37 18.41 5.17 5.55
CA THR A 37 19.59 4.68 6.26
C THR A 37 20.49 3.83 5.36
N VAL A 38 21.79 3.80 5.70
CA VAL A 38 22.81 3.01 4.99
C VAL A 38 23.05 1.68 5.72
N TYR A 39 23.93 0.83 5.19
CA TYR A 39 24.34 -0.41 5.84
C TYR A 39 24.79 -0.18 7.29
N GLU A 40 24.23 -0.93 8.25
CA GLU A 40 24.55 -0.77 9.68
C GLU A 40 26.04 -1.04 9.99
N THR A 41 26.61 -2.05 9.35
CA THR A 41 28.00 -2.52 9.53
C THR A 41 28.80 -2.60 8.22
N GLY A 42 28.22 -2.11 7.11
CA GLY A 42 28.81 -2.16 5.78
C GLY A 42 29.69 -0.94 5.44
N PRO A 43 30.35 -0.95 4.27
CA PRO A 43 31.12 0.20 3.81
C PRO A 43 30.20 1.41 3.63
N GLY A 44 30.74 2.60 3.89
CA GLY A 44 30.06 3.84 3.54
C GLY A 44 29.95 3.99 2.02
N PHE A 45 29.00 4.80 1.56
CA PHE A 45 28.92 5.18 0.14
C PHE A 45 29.93 6.27 -0.24
N TRP A 46 30.65 6.81 0.75
CA TRP A 46 31.77 7.69 0.53
C TRP A 46 32.85 7.46 1.60
N GLU A 47 34.11 7.65 1.23
CA GLU A 47 35.26 7.53 2.13
C GLU A 47 36.28 8.62 1.80
N ASP A 48 36.82 9.31 2.82
CA ASP A 48 37.96 10.21 2.67
C ASP A 48 39.21 9.40 2.31
N LEU A 49 39.87 9.76 1.21
CA LEU A 49 41.11 9.12 0.77
C LEU A 49 42.34 9.91 1.20
N ASP A 50 42.35 11.21 0.91
CA ASP A 50 43.46 12.12 1.22
C ASP A 50 42.96 13.58 1.15
N GLY A 51 43.55 14.48 1.92
CA GLY A 51 43.11 15.86 1.97
C GLY A 51 43.90 16.73 2.94
N ASP A 52 43.74 18.04 2.78
CA ASP A 52 44.20 19.05 3.71
C ASP A 52 43.01 19.77 4.37
N THR A 53 43.23 20.95 4.95
CA THR A 53 42.17 21.72 5.62
C THR A 53 41.13 22.30 4.66
N ASP A 54 41.47 22.46 3.39
CA ASP A 54 40.65 23.15 2.40
C ASP A 54 40.08 22.19 1.33
N HIS A 55 40.74 21.04 1.10
CA HIS A 55 40.35 20.08 0.08
C HIS A 55 40.42 18.63 0.61
N THR A 56 39.37 17.85 0.35
CA THR A 56 39.37 16.38 0.53
C THR A 56 39.10 15.69 -0.81
N THR A 57 39.85 14.64 -1.08
CA THR A 57 39.58 13.68 -2.14
C THR A 57 38.82 12.52 -1.53
N VAL A 58 37.65 12.21 -2.09
CA VAL A 58 36.78 11.13 -1.61
C VAL A 58 36.65 10.04 -2.65
N SER A 59 36.53 8.80 -2.19
CA SER A 59 35.96 7.70 -2.98
C SER A 59 34.45 7.79 -2.86
N LEU A 60 33.73 7.59 -3.97
CA LEU A 60 32.27 7.55 -4.01
C LEU A 60 31.82 6.23 -4.64
N THR A 61 30.89 5.56 -3.97
CA THR A 61 30.22 4.35 -4.47
C THR A 61 28.76 4.68 -4.71
N ARG A 62 28.21 4.23 -5.84
CA ARG A 62 26.77 4.38 -6.10
C ARG A 62 26.00 3.62 -5.02
N PRO A 63 25.06 4.26 -4.30
CA PRO A 63 24.24 3.57 -3.32
C PRO A 63 23.43 2.43 -3.94
N ASP A 64 23.30 1.32 -3.20
CA ASP A 64 22.63 0.08 -3.61
C ASP A 64 21.69 -0.50 -2.52
N THR A 65 21.31 0.31 -1.53
CA THR A 65 20.34 -0.09 -0.51
C THR A 65 18.94 -0.23 -1.11
N THR A 66 18.27 -1.35 -0.87
CA THR A 66 16.84 -1.55 -1.18
C THR A 66 16.04 -1.48 0.11
N ASN A 67 15.10 -0.55 0.19
CA ASN A 67 14.27 -0.32 1.36
C ASN A 67 12.89 0.20 0.91
N TRP A 68 11.85 -0.06 1.69
CA TRP A 68 10.52 0.56 1.57
C TRP A 68 10.52 2.07 1.73
N GLY A 69 11.56 2.65 2.33
CA GLY A 69 11.73 4.10 2.40
C GLY A 69 11.40 4.73 3.75
N TYR A 70 10.83 3.99 4.70
CA TYR A 70 10.36 4.54 5.99
C TYR A 70 11.46 4.73 7.06
N ASP A 71 12.67 4.21 6.83
CA ASP A 71 13.83 4.50 7.68
C ASP A 71 14.64 5.64 7.06
N ILE A 72 14.11 6.86 7.17
CA ILE A 72 14.68 8.05 6.52
C ILE A 72 15.79 8.67 7.39
N VAL A 73 16.85 9.13 6.72
CA VAL A 73 17.78 10.07 7.33
C VAL A 73 17.09 11.43 7.35
N ILE A 74 16.54 11.86 8.49
CA ILE A 74 15.69 13.08 8.58
C ILE A 74 16.30 14.31 7.93
N ALA A 75 17.62 14.50 8.00
CA ALA A 75 18.33 15.60 7.32
C ALA A 75 18.17 15.58 5.78
N GLY A 76 17.96 14.41 5.20
CA GLY A 76 17.75 14.17 3.77
C GLY A 76 16.30 14.27 3.31
N MET A 77 15.35 14.61 4.19
CA MET A 77 13.91 14.66 3.84
C MET A 77 13.60 15.58 2.66
N GLY A 78 14.35 16.68 2.52
CA GLY A 78 14.17 17.63 1.42
C GLY A 78 14.79 17.21 0.08
N THR A 79 15.30 15.99 -0.06
CA THR A 79 15.95 15.47 -1.29
C THR A 79 15.42 14.10 -1.68
N VAL A 80 15.81 13.64 -2.87
CA VAL A 80 15.43 12.34 -3.43
C VAL A 80 16.57 11.33 -3.29
N ASN A 81 16.25 10.07 -3.05
CA ASN A 81 17.17 8.96 -2.93
C ASN A 81 17.79 8.63 -4.29
N PRO A 82 19.12 8.76 -4.46
CA PRO A 82 19.76 8.49 -5.75
C PRO A 82 19.65 7.02 -6.20
N VAL A 83 19.32 6.08 -5.30
CA VAL A 83 19.06 4.67 -5.69
C VAL A 83 17.85 4.55 -6.61
N LEU A 84 16.85 5.43 -6.45
CA LEU A 84 15.60 5.40 -7.20
C LEU A 84 15.72 6.03 -8.60
N LEU A 85 16.85 6.68 -8.88
CA LEU A 85 17.05 7.52 -10.06
C LEU A 85 18.05 6.85 -11.00
N GLU A 86 17.77 6.83 -12.31
CA GLU A 86 18.58 6.13 -13.30
C GLU A 86 19.98 6.74 -13.40
N SER A 87 20.04 8.07 -13.50
CA SER A 87 21.29 8.84 -13.54
C SER A 87 21.79 9.24 -12.15
N GLY A 88 20.97 9.07 -11.11
CA GLY A 88 21.26 9.50 -9.75
C GLY A 88 21.01 10.99 -9.51
N ARG A 89 20.38 11.70 -10.46
CA ARG A 89 20.17 13.15 -10.38
C ARG A 89 18.72 13.52 -10.04
N PRO A 90 18.51 14.48 -9.13
CA PRO A 90 17.18 14.79 -8.59
C PRO A 90 16.22 15.45 -9.59
N ASP A 91 16.71 15.96 -10.74
CA ASP A 91 15.88 16.51 -11.81
C ASP A 91 14.94 15.44 -12.42
N GLU A 92 15.29 14.16 -12.34
CA GLU A 92 14.41 13.06 -12.78
C GLU A 92 13.05 13.03 -12.05
N LEU A 93 12.99 13.45 -10.77
CA LEU A 93 11.71 13.59 -10.06
C LEU A 93 10.90 14.78 -10.59
N VAL A 94 11.57 15.87 -10.96
CA VAL A 94 10.92 17.04 -11.57
C VAL A 94 10.39 16.68 -12.97
N ASP A 95 11.17 15.94 -13.77
CA ASP A 95 10.74 15.43 -15.07
C ASP A 95 9.54 14.49 -14.94
N PHE A 96 9.51 13.67 -13.90
CA PHE A 96 8.36 12.84 -13.58
C PHE A 96 7.11 13.68 -13.24
N ALA A 97 7.24 14.66 -12.35
CA ALA A 97 6.15 15.58 -12.01
C ALA A 97 5.64 16.32 -13.26
N ALA A 98 6.54 16.87 -14.07
CA ALA A 98 6.19 17.53 -15.33
C ALA A 98 5.45 16.60 -16.29
N THR A 99 5.90 15.34 -16.43
CA THR A 99 5.24 14.32 -17.26
C THR A 99 3.81 14.03 -16.80
N LEU A 100 3.57 13.98 -15.49
CA LEU A 100 2.24 13.79 -14.93
C LEU A 100 1.34 15.03 -15.17
N HIS A 101 1.87 16.22 -14.91
CA HIS A 101 1.13 17.48 -15.06
C HIS A 101 0.79 17.82 -16.51
N SER A 102 1.66 17.45 -17.46
CA SER A 102 1.45 17.66 -18.90
C SER A 102 0.84 16.46 -19.62
N PHE A 103 0.29 15.49 -18.89
CA PHE A 103 -0.26 14.27 -19.49
C PHE A 103 -1.43 14.60 -20.44
N PRO A 104 -1.49 14.02 -21.66
CA PRO A 104 -2.24 14.59 -22.79
C PRO A 104 -3.76 14.59 -22.67
N THR A 105 -4.35 13.69 -21.89
CA THR A 105 -5.81 13.65 -21.70
C THR A 105 -6.26 14.59 -20.59
N LYS A 106 -5.50 14.61 -19.50
CA LYS A 106 -5.67 15.48 -18.34
C LYS A 106 -4.41 15.41 -17.48
N PRO A 107 -4.10 16.49 -16.73
CA PRO A 107 -3.07 16.43 -15.70
C PRO A 107 -3.36 15.32 -14.68
N LYS A 108 -2.30 14.70 -14.20
CA LYS A 108 -2.31 13.73 -13.09
C LYS A 108 -1.57 14.34 -11.91
N MET A 109 -2.09 14.15 -10.70
CA MET A 109 -1.48 14.67 -9.49
C MET A 109 -0.31 13.79 -9.02
N LEU A 110 0.74 14.42 -8.48
CA LEU A 110 1.82 13.76 -7.74
C LEU A 110 1.56 13.91 -6.24
N VAL A 111 1.52 12.79 -5.52
CA VAL A 111 1.45 12.76 -4.04
C VAL A 111 2.76 12.20 -3.52
N LEU A 112 3.36 12.89 -2.55
CA LEU A 112 4.58 12.42 -1.90
C LEU A 112 4.31 12.10 -0.42
N ASP A 113 4.90 11.02 0.06
CA ASP A 113 4.92 10.71 1.49
C ASP A 113 5.73 11.72 2.30
N VAL A 114 5.53 11.81 3.61
CA VAL A 114 6.41 12.51 4.56
C VAL A 114 6.49 11.65 5.81
N VAL A 115 7.69 11.17 6.11
CA VAL A 115 7.95 10.28 7.25
C VAL A 115 8.72 11.03 8.33
N PHE A 116 7.99 11.53 9.32
CA PHE A 116 8.55 12.21 10.48
C PHE A 116 8.19 11.52 11.81
N GLY A 117 7.55 10.35 11.81
CA GLY A 117 7.16 9.66 13.06
C GLY A 117 8.35 9.24 13.93
N HIS A 118 9.50 8.94 13.32
CA HIS A 118 10.74 8.55 14.01
C HIS A 118 11.98 8.93 13.20
N ALA A 119 13.14 8.82 13.85
CA ALA A 119 14.44 8.78 13.19
C ALA A 119 15.17 7.50 13.59
N ASP A 120 15.76 6.78 12.63
CA ASP A 120 16.63 5.64 12.94
C ASP A 120 17.84 6.08 13.80
N ASN A 121 18.43 5.14 14.55
CA ASN A 121 19.60 5.40 15.40
C ASN A 121 20.83 5.91 14.64
N GLN A 122 20.95 5.64 13.34
CA GLN A 122 21.99 6.25 12.51
C GLN A 122 21.87 7.78 12.46
N GLY A 123 20.68 8.34 12.68
CA GLY A 123 20.42 9.77 12.80
C GLY A 123 21.19 10.44 13.94
N LEU A 124 21.53 9.70 15.01
CA LEU A 124 22.35 10.21 16.13
C LEU A 124 23.76 10.65 15.67
N ARG A 125 24.24 10.15 14.53
CA ARG A 125 25.52 10.53 13.92
C ARG A 125 25.41 11.73 12.98
N ALA A 126 24.19 12.06 12.53
CA ALA A 126 23.93 13.03 11.46
C ALA A 126 23.21 14.30 11.95
N LEU A 127 22.50 14.24 13.07
CA LEU A 127 21.67 15.33 13.59
C LEU A 127 22.14 15.78 14.96
N ASN A 128 21.88 17.04 15.27
CA ASN A 128 22.11 17.59 16.60
C ASN A 128 21.17 16.94 17.63
N ALA A 129 21.64 16.76 18.87
CA ALA A 129 20.87 16.17 19.97
C ALA A 129 19.50 16.82 20.20
N HIS A 130 19.33 18.10 19.87
CA HIS A 130 18.05 18.81 19.97
C HIS A 130 16.93 18.22 19.10
N PHE A 131 17.25 17.45 18.05
CA PHE A 131 16.24 16.78 17.22
C PHE A 131 15.52 15.65 17.95
N PHE A 132 16.03 15.16 19.07
CA PHE A 132 15.58 13.91 19.67
C PHE A 132 14.93 14.11 21.04
N ALA A 133 13.75 13.52 21.21
CA ALA A 133 13.03 13.44 22.48
C ALA A 133 13.36 12.16 23.28
N GLY A 134 14.22 11.29 22.73
CA GLY A 134 14.66 10.04 23.35
C GLY A 134 14.38 8.79 22.49
N PRO A 135 14.79 7.59 22.94
CA PRO A 135 14.64 6.36 22.17
C PRO A 135 13.18 5.89 22.04
N ASN A 136 12.89 5.18 20.95
CA ASN A 136 11.63 4.47 20.71
C ASN A 136 11.88 3.10 20.03
N MET A 137 10.81 2.40 19.63
CA MET A 137 10.92 1.07 19.01
C MET A 137 11.54 1.06 17.60
N TYR A 138 11.57 2.21 16.92
CA TYR A 138 12.11 2.40 15.57
C TYR A 138 13.43 3.20 15.54
N GLY A 139 14.02 3.48 16.71
CA GLY A 139 15.20 4.34 16.85
C GLY A 139 14.96 5.45 17.88
N GLN A 140 14.70 6.67 17.41
CA GLN A 140 14.53 7.88 18.20
C GLN A 140 13.19 8.57 17.88
N ASN A 141 12.53 9.07 18.92
CA ASN A 141 11.45 10.04 18.79
C ASN A 141 12.04 11.41 18.39
N LEU A 142 11.40 12.10 17.46
CA LEU A 142 11.74 13.48 17.16
C LEU A 142 11.13 14.45 18.20
N ASP A 143 11.86 15.53 18.51
CA ASP A 143 11.38 16.58 19.42
C ASP A 143 10.57 17.65 18.67
N TYR A 144 9.30 17.34 18.39
CA TYR A 144 8.38 18.26 17.70
C TYR A 144 8.03 19.52 18.50
N LYS A 145 8.27 19.53 19.82
CA LYS A 145 7.98 20.67 20.70
C LYS A 145 9.11 21.69 20.72
N ASN A 146 10.32 21.30 20.33
CA ASN A 146 11.40 22.24 20.10
C ASN A 146 11.08 23.13 18.89
N PRO A 147 10.92 24.46 19.06
CA PRO A 147 10.50 25.34 17.97
C PRO A 147 11.46 25.38 16.78
N ALA A 148 12.76 25.21 17.02
CA ALA A 148 13.76 25.19 15.96
C ALA A 148 13.65 23.90 15.14
N VAL A 149 13.49 22.76 15.79
CA VAL A 149 13.30 21.46 15.12
C VAL A 149 12.02 21.48 14.30
N ARG A 150 10.89 21.87 14.90
CA ARG A 150 9.61 21.96 14.18
C ARG A 150 9.72 22.85 12.94
N ALA A 151 10.35 24.02 13.05
CA ALA A 151 10.55 24.91 11.91
C ALA A 151 11.41 24.27 10.80
N ILE A 152 12.46 23.52 11.17
CA ILE A 152 13.31 22.80 10.21
C ILE A 152 12.52 21.67 9.53
N LEU A 153 11.74 20.89 10.27
CA LEU A 153 10.92 19.81 9.69
C LEU A 153 9.89 20.36 8.69
N LEU A 154 9.19 21.45 9.03
CA LEU A 154 8.26 22.13 8.13
C LEU A 154 8.96 22.69 6.88
N GLU A 155 10.16 23.26 7.03
CA GLU A 155 10.96 23.72 5.90
C GLU A 155 11.43 22.56 5.01
N MET A 156 11.80 21.41 5.57
CA MET A 156 12.15 20.23 4.78
C MET A 156 10.94 19.68 4.01
N GLN A 157 9.78 19.63 4.64
CA GLN A 157 8.51 19.31 3.96
C GLN A 157 8.25 20.30 2.82
N ARG A 158 8.41 21.61 3.04
CA ARG A 158 8.27 22.65 1.99
C ARG A 158 9.14 22.34 0.79
N ARG A 159 10.42 22.07 1.01
CA ARG A 159 11.39 21.75 -0.06
C ARG A 159 11.01 20.49 -0.82
N LYS A 160 10.61 19.45 -0.09
CA LYS A 160 10.17 18.18 -0.68
C LYS A 160 8.97 18.37 -1.59
N VAL A 161 7.94 19.07 -1.12
CA VAL A 161 6.75 19.34 -1.93
C VAL A 161 7.07 20.27 -3.10
N GLY A 162 8.08 21.13 -2.96
CA GLY A 162 8.62 22.00 -4.01
C GLY A 162 9.14 21.29 -5.27
N PHE A 163 9.30 19.95 -5.25
CA PHE A 163 9.51 19.15 -6.46
C PHE A 163 8.29 19.10 -7.40
N GLY A 164 7.17 19.74 -7.02
CA GLY A 164 5.94 19.81 -7.80
C GLY A 164 4.86 18.83 -7.33
N ALA A 165 4.85 18.47 -6.06
CA ALA A 165 3.81 17.59 -5.52
C ALA A 165 2.51 18.36 -5.27
N ASP A 166 1.40 17.80 -5.72
CA ASP A 166 0.04 18.33 -5.55
C ASP A 166 -0.57 17.90 -4.22
N GLY A 167 -0.06 16.81 -3.63
CA GLY A 167 -0.50 16.32 -2.33
C GLY A 167 0.61 15.71 -1.49
N VAL A 168 0.30 15.52 -0.22
CA VAL A 168 1.18 14.94 0.80
C VAL A 168 0.44 13.84 1.55
N ARG A 169 1.05 12.67 1.70
CA ARG A 169 0.65 11.73 2.76
C ARG A 169 1.61 11.89 3.94
N VAL A 170 1.07 12.10 5.13
CA VAL A 170 1.83 12.00 6.37
C VAL A 170 1.77 10.56 6.86
N ASP A 171 2.91 9.88 6.80
CA ASP A 171 3.09 8.52 7.30
C ASP A 171 3.04 8.49 8.82
N GLY A 172 2.40 7.46 9.38
CA GLY A 172 2.36 7.23 10.82
C GLY A 172 1.97 8.47 11.65
N ALA A 173 0.94 9.23 11.24
CA ALA A 173 0.54 10.47 11.89
C ALA A 173 0.16 10.29 13.38
N GLN A 174 -0.20 9.07 13.77
CA GLN A 174 -0.41 8.68 15.17
C GLN A 174 0.87 8.66 16.03
N ASP A 175 2.06 8.67 15.44
CA ASP A 175 3.36 8.59 16.14
C ASP A 175 3.93 9.96 16.49
N PHE A 176 3.28 11.04 16.05
CA PHE A 176 3.61 12.42 16.39
C PHE A 176 3.16 12.71 17.82
N LYS A 177 3.92 12.18 18.78
CA LYS A 177 3.62 12.20 20.21
C LYS A 177 4.69 12.99 20.98
N TRP A 178 4.28 13.54 22.12
CA TRP A 178 5.17 14.15 23.09
C TRP A 178 4.73 13.78 24.51
N TRP A 179 5.67 13.76 25.44
CA TRP A 179 5.40 13.44 26.84
C TRP A 179 4.95 14.68 27.61
N ASP A 180 3.71 14.67 28.12
CA ASP A 180 3.21 15.69 29.02
C ASP A 180 3.65 15.39 30.45
N HIS A 181 4.66 16.11 30.94
CA HIS A 181 5.18 15.93 32.29
C HIS A 181 4.18 16.30 33.39
N GLN A 182 3.18 17.14 33.14
CA GLN A 182 2.18 17.49 34.15
C GLN A 182 1.11 16.41 34.25
N ALA A 183 0.63 15.93 33.10
CA ALA A 183 -0.38 14.88 33.03
C ALA A 183 0.18 13.46 33.17
N GLN A 184 1.50 13.29 33.02
CA GLN A 184 2.19 11.99 33.00
C GLN A 184 1.64 11.05 31.92
N GLU A 185 1.40 11.59 30.72
CA GLU A 185 0.85 10.85 29.59
C GLU A 185 1.51 11.25 28.27
N LEU A 186 1.49 10.34 27.29
CA LEU A 186 1.83 10.67 25.90
C LEU A 186 0.63 11.35 25.24
N ARG A 187 0.86 12.51 24.64
CA ARG A 187 -0.14 13.26 23.88
C ARG A 187 0.23 13.32 22.42
N HIS A 188 -0.77 13.30 21.55
CA HIS A 188 -0.59 13.59 20.14
C HIS A 188 -0.37 15.09 19.92
N ASP A 189 0.48 15.46 18.97
CA ASP A 189 0.78 16.84 18.60
C ASP A 189 -0.08 17.28 17.41
N ASP A 190 -1.40 17.34 17.60
CA ASP A 190 -2.34 17.69 16.52
C ASP A 190 -2.12 19.12 15.99
N ASP A 191 -1.58 20.03 16.81
CA ASP A 191 -1.15 21.37 16.38
C ASP A 191 -0.02 21.30 15.35
N TYR A 192 0.87 20.30 15.46
CA TYR A 192 1.91 20.09 14.47
C TYR A 192 1.32 19.54 13.17
N LEU A 193 0.44 18.54 13.26
CA LEU A 193 -0.24 17.97 12.10
C LEU A 193 -1.05 19.05 11.35
N LEU A 194 -1.71 19.96 12.07
CA LEU A 194 -2.34 21.15 11.49
C LEU A 194 -1.32 22.08 10.83
N SER A 195 -0.17 22.33 11.46
CA SER A 195 0.89 23.15 10.85
C SER A 195 1.44 22.55 9.55
N MET A 196 1.45 21.21 9.42
CA MET A 196 1.89 20.52 8.22
C MET A 196 0.90 20.74 7.06
N SER A 197 -0.41 20.63 7.31
CA SER A 197 -1.46 20.82 6.29
C SER A 197 -1.72 22.29 5.95
N ASP A 198 -1.54 23.22 6.89
CA ASP A 198 -1.78 24.66 6.67
C ASP A 198 -0.73 25.35 5.81
N MET A 199 0.40 24.69 5.56
CA MET A 199 1.51 25.27 4.83
C MET A 199 1.16 25.51 3.36
N VAL A 200 1.21 26.79 2.96
CA VAL A 200 1.15 27.18 1.55
C VAL A 200 2.45 26.82 0.87
N GLN A 201 2.35 26.15 -0.27
CA GLN A 201 3.46 25.80 -1.14
C GLN A 201 3.53 26.74 -2.32
N GLU A 202 4.73 26.91 -2.84
CA GLU A 202 4.98 27.64 -4.07
C GLU A 202 5.83 26.78 -5.01
N ALA A 203 5.27 26.44 -6.16
CA ALA A 203 5.96 25.69 -7.21
C ALA A 203 5.69 26.36 -8.55
N ALA A 204 6.75 26.59 -9.35
CA ALA A 204 6.66 27.25 -10.66
C ALA A 204 5.85 28.58 -10.66
N GLY A 205 5.93 29.36 -9.57
CA GLY A 205 5.23 30.64 -9.41
C GLY A 205 3.73 30.52 -9.08
N VAL A 206 3.25 29.33 -8.74
CA VAL A 206 1.87 29.07 -8.29
C VAL A 206 1.88 28.82 -6.79
N SER A 207 1.06 29.56 -6.05
CA SER A 207 0.81 29.33 -4.62
C SER A 207 -0.44 28.49 -4.40
N TYR A 208 -0.34 27.43 -3.61
CA TYR A 208 -1.46 26.52 -3.33
C TYR A 208 -1.31 25.83 -1.96
N ARG A 209 -2.40 25.26 -1.45
CA ARG A 209 -2.36 24.30 -0.35
C ARG A 209 -2.43 22.89 -0.95
N PRO A 210 -1.47 22.00 -0.65
CA PRO A 210 -1.52 20.63 -1.15
C PRO A 210 -2.73 19.87 -0.60
N TRP A 211 -3.19 18.88 -1.34
CA TRP A 211 -4.10 17.87 -0.81
C TRP A 211 -3.40 17.03 0.26
N PHE A 212 -4.02 16.81 1.43
CA PHE A 212 -3.36 16.14 2.56
C PHE A 212 -4.04 14.83 2.93
N VAL A 213 -3.25 13.79 3.18
CA VAL A 213 -3.71 12.49 3.66
C VAL A 213 -2.94 12.12 4.91
N PHE A 214 -3.63 11.91 6.03
CA PHE A 214 -3.02 11.39 7.24
C PHE A 214 -3.24 9.88 7.34
N GLU A 215 -2.15 9.13 7.51
CA GLU A 215 -2.26 7.77 8.01
C GLU A 215 -2.34 7.81 9.54
N ASP A 216 -3.55 7.65 10.08
CA ASP A 216 -3.77 7.62 11.52
C ASP A 216 -4.88 6.62 11.86
N GLY A 217 -4.60 5.73 12.80
CA GLY A 217 -5.52 4.75 13.36
C GLY A 217 -5.50 4.77 14.89
N ARG A 218 -5.26 5.94 15.50
CA ARG A 218 -5.25 6.06 16.96
C ARG A 218 -6.57 5.50 17.54
N PRO A 219 -6.53 4.78 18.66
CA PRO A 219 -5.43 4.69 19.62
C PRO A 219 -4.44 3.53 19.40
N TRP A 220 -4.22 3.07 18.15
CA TRP A 220 -3.15 2.11 17.83
C TRP A 220 -1.82 2.46 18.56
N PRO A 221 -1.13 1.48 19.19
CA PRO A 221 -1.36 0.03 19.13
C PRO A 221 -2.11 -0.57 20.32
N GLN A 222 -3.02 0.15 20.97
CA GLN A 222 -3.87 -0.44 22.01
C GLN A 222 -4.57 -1.72 21.50
N GLU A 223 -4.75 -2.73 22.34
CA GLU A 223 -5.25 -4.05 21.92
C GLU A 223 -6.62 -3.99 21.20
N ASP A 224 -7.51 -3.09 21.64
CA ASP A 224 -8.86 -2.92 21.13
C ASP A 224 -9.01 -1.82 20.07
N TRP A 225 -7.89 -1.27 19.56
CA TRP A 225 -7.89 -0.15 18.61
C TRP A 225 -8.78 -0.36 17.38
N GLU A 226 -8.91 -1.60 16.86
CA GLU A 226 -9.78 -1.91 15.73
C GLU A 226 -11.26 -1.67 16.04
N LEU A 227 -11.64 -1.62 17.31
CA LEU A 227 -12.96 -1.27 17.80
C LEU A 227 -13.04 0.19 18.23
N SER A 228 -12.02 0.71 18.91
CA SER A 228 -12.05 2.05 19.52
C SER A 228 -11.64 3.18 18.58
N SER A 229 -10.89 2.91 17.50
CA SER A 229 -10.51 3.94 16.53
C SER A 229 -11.73 4.45 15.76
N THR A 230 -11.82 5.77 15.65
CA THR A 230 -12.80 6.45 14.80
C THR A 230 -12.29 6.68 13.39
N TYR A 231 -10.97 6.59 13.16
CA TYR A 231 -10.31 6.97 11.90
C TYR A 231 -10.60 8.41 11.44
N ARG A 232 -10.96 9.31 12.38
CA ARG A 232 -11.23 10.72 12.07
C ARG A 232 -10.53 11.72 12.98
N ALA A 233 -9.74 11.23 13.94
CA ALA A 233 -9.19 12.06 15.01
C ALA A 233 -8.39 13.27 14.47
N VAL A 234 -7.66 13.09 13.36
CA VAL A 234 -6.92 14.19 12.75
C VAL A 234 -7.86 15.11 11.96
N ILE A 235 -8.69 14.54 11.08
CA ILE A 235 -9.54 15.33 10.17
C ILE A 235 -10.67 16.09 10.86
N GLU A 236 -11.15 15.64 12.03
CA GLU A 236 -12.16 16.36 12.82
C GLU A 236 -11.64 17.72 13.35
N GLY A 237 -10.32 17.84 13.55
CA GLY A 237 -9.67 19.07 13.98
C GLY A 237 -9.26 20.01 12.83
N GLN A 238 -9.47 19.60 11.58
CA GLN A 238 -8.96 20.31 10.40
C GLN A 238 -10.07 21.18 9.78
N GLY A 239 -9.72 22.41 9.39
CA GLY A 239 -10.67 23.33 8.73
C GLY A 239 -10.68 23.25 7.21
N ASP A 240 -9.72 22.53 6.63
CA ASP A 240 -9.50 22.44 5.18
C ASP A 240 -10.23 21.21 4.60
N PRO A 241 -11.16 21.39 3.64
CA PRO A 241 -11.90 20.27 3.04
C PRO A 241 -11.02 19.32 2.21
N ASP A 242 -9.80 19.73 1.87
CA ASP A 242 -8.82 18.93 1.13
C ASP A 242 -7.89 18.12 2.04
N VAL A 243 -8.25 17.99 3.32
CA VAL A 243 -7.59 17.11 4.30
C VAL A 243 -8.39 15.83 4.50
N PHE A 244 -7.68 14.71 4.37
CA PHE A 244 -8.21 13.35 4.39
C PHE A 244 -7.41 12.47 5.37
N GLN A 245 -7.99 11.34 5.73
CA GLN A 245 -7.34 10.31 6.54
C GLN A 245 -7.61 8.92 5.98
N TRP A 246 -6.72 7.96 6.22
CA TRP A 246 -6.99 6.58 5.86
C TRP A 246 -8.23 6.04 6.58
N GLY A 247 -9.19 5.51 5.80
CA GLY A 247 -10.38 4.88 6.35
C GLY A 247 -10.13 3.48 6.93
N PRO A 248 -11.12 2.88 7.60
CA PRO A 248 -10.96 1.61 8.34
C PRO A 248 -10.56 0.41 7.45
N LEU A 249 -11.00 0.38 6.20
CA LEU A 249 -10.61 -0.67 5.24
C LEU A 249 -9.24 -0.44 4.58
N THR A 250 -8.70 0.78 4.71
CA THR A 250 -7.38 1.14 4.19
C THR A 250 -6.32 0.94 5.28
N PHE A 251 -6.57 1.43 6.49
CA PHE A 251 -5.59 1.39 7.58
C PHE A 251 -5.44 0.01 8.24
N ALA A 252 -6.53 -0.74 8.42
CA ALA A 252 -6.48 -1.97 9.19
C ALA A 252 -5.74 -3.13 8.49
N HIS A 253 -5.41 -4.18 9.25
CA HIS A 253 -4.82 -5.43 8.77
C HIS A 253 -5.81 -6.26 7.93
N ASN A 254 -6.25 -5.71 6.81
CA ASN A 254 -7.34 -6.25 6.02
C ASN A 254 -6.89 -7.43 5.15
N THR A 255 -7.55 -8.56 5.36
CA THR A 255 -7.28 -9.84 4.71
C THR A 255 -8.57 -10.36 4.07
N PRO A 256 -8.98 -9.79 2.92
CA PRO A 256 -10.31 -10.01 2.34
C PRO A 256 -10.58 -11.44 1.83
N PHE A 257 -9.56 -12.30 1.87
CA PHE A 257 -9.63 -13.72 1.52
C PHE A 257 -9.91 -14.65 2.71
N ILE A 258 -10.04 -14.15 3.94
CA ILE A 258 -10.44 -14.98 5.09
C ILE A 258 -11.97 -15.10 5.10
N TYR A 259 -12.49 -16.32 5.25
CA TYR A 259 -13.93 -16.55 5.27
C TYR A 259 -14.63 -15.75 6.37
N GLY A 260 -15.71 -15.05 6.02
CA GLY A 260 -16.51 -14.22 6.92
C GLY A 260 -16.01 -12.79 7.08
N TYR A 261 -14.90 -12.42 6.42
CA TYR A 261 -14.31 -11.08 6.48
C TYR A 261 -15.35 -9.98 6.21
N TRP A 262 -16.07 -10.07 5.09
CA TRP A 262 -17.01 -9.01 4.66
C TRP A 262 -18.16 -8.78 5.63
N LEU A 263 -18.76 -9.85 6.16
CA LEU A 263 -19.80 -9.73 7.17
C LEU A 263 -19.25 -9.22 8.51
N SER A 264 -18.05 -9.67 8.92
CA SER A 264 -17.42 -9.18 10.15
C SER A 264 -17.09 -7.69 10.11
N LYS A 265 -16.82 -7.14 8.92
CA LYS A 265 -16.55 -5.72 8.69
C LYS A 265 -17.81 -4.91 8.32
N TYR A 266 -19.00 -5.53 8.26
CA TYR A 266 -20.24 -4.85 7.84
C TYR A 266 -20.54 -3.58 8.66
N TRP A 267 -20.34 -3.63 9.99
CA TRP A 267 -20.55 -2.47 10.85
C TRP A 267 -19.57 -1.32 10.53
N ARG A 268 -18.29 -1.62 10.26
CA ARG A 268 -17.31 -0.63 9.79
C ARG A 268 -17.67 -0.06 8.42
N ILE A 269 -18.21 -0.91 7.53
CA ILE A 269 -18.72 -0.45 6.24
C ILE A 269 -19.89 0.52 6.47
N LYS A 270 -20.82 0.25 7.39
CA LYS A 270 -21.89 1.19 7.72
C LYS A 270 -21.37 2.54 8.22
N GLU A 271 -20.32 2.56 9.04
CA GLU A 271 -19.67 3.81 9.45
C GLU A 271 -19.03 4.55 8.28
N MET A 272 -18.31 3.83 7.39
CA MET A 272 -17.77 4.43 6.16
C MET A 272 -18.85 5.14 5.35
N LEU A 273 -20.00 4.50 5.20
CA LEU A 273 -21.11 5.04 4.44
C LEU A 273 -21.72 6.29 5.08
N ASP A 274 -21.71 6.39 6.42
CA ASP A 274 -22.28 7.51 7.17
C ASP A 274 -21.35 8.74 7.23
N VAL A 275 -20.03 8.52 7.38
CA VAL A 275 -19.08 9.59 7.71
C VAL A 275 -17.76 9.57 6.94
N GLY A 276 -17.65 8.78 5.87
CA GLY A 276 -16.39 8.53 5.13
C GLY A 276 -16.04 9.52 4.01
N SER A 277 -16.71 10.67 3.87
CA SER A 277 -16.49 11.62 2.77
C SER A 277 -15.07 12.17 2.68
N ASN A 278 -14.35 12.21 3.81
CA ASN A 278 -12.97 12.67 3.95
C ASN A 278 -12.01 11.50 4.24
N TRP A 279 -12.38 10.29 3.84
CA TRP A 279 -11.50 9.12 3.93
C TRP A 279 -10.88 8.74 2.60
N ILE A 280 -9.67 8.18 2.69
CA ILE A 280 -9.12 7.33 1.64
C ILE A 280 -9.70 5.94 1.81
N SER A 281 -10.43 5.47 0.82
CA SER A 281 -11.14 4.19 0.81
C SER A 281 -10.47 3.21 -0.14
N GLY A 282 -10.47 1.93 0.22
CA GLY A 282 -9.79 0.87 -0.51
C GLY A 282 -9.47 -0.29 0.44
N THR A 283 -8.98 -1.40 -0.09
CA THR A 283 -8.55 -2.57 0.72
C THR A 283 -7.10 -2.96 0.50
N ALA A 284 -6.46 -2.40 -0.52
CA ALA A 284 -5.09 -2.73 -0.91
C ALA A 284 -4.19 -1.50 -0.76
N ASN A 285 -3.14 -1.66 0.04
CA ASN A 285 -1.96 -0.80 0.09
C ASN A 285 -0.72 -1.67 0.37
N HIS A 286 0.42 -1.02 0.59
CA HIS A 286 1.69 -1.70 0.82
C HIS A 286 1.69 -2.53 2.13
N ASP A 287 0.94 -2.11 3.16
CA ASP A 287 0.83 -2.85 4.42
C ASP A 287 -0.21 -3.97 4.36
N THR A 288 -1.40 -3.73 3.79
CA THR A 288 -2.46 -4.74 3.75
C THR A 288 -2.09 -5.91 2.86
N LEU A 289 -1.44 -5.67 1.71
CA LEU A 289 -0.98 -6.75 0.84
C LEU A 289 0.15 -7.54 1.52
N ARG A 290 1.12 -6.86 2.15
CA ARG A 290 2.15 -7.53 2.97
C ARG A 290 1.51 -8.37 4.06
N ARG A 291 0.54 -7.81 4.80
CA ARG A 291 -0.18 -8.53 5.86
C ARG A 291 -0.85 -9.78 5.33
N GLY A 292 -1.47 -9.71 4.15
CA GLY A 292 -2.03 -10.87 3.45
C GLY A 292 -1.01 -12.00 3.28
N THR A 293 0.23 -11.67 2.94
CA THR A 293 1.30 -12.66 2.71
C THR A 293 1.91 -13.23 3.98
N GLN A 294 1.62 -12.62 5.14
CA GLN A 294 2.00 -13.12 6.47
C GLN A 294 0.91 -14.02 7.09
N VAL A 295 -0.29 -14.10 6.49
CA VAL A 295 -1.38 -14.91 7.02
C VAL A 295 -1.02 -16.40 6.98
N ASN A 296 -1.28 -17.13 8.07
CA ASN A 296 -1.12 -18.58 8.06
C ASN A 296 -2.09 -19.22 7.06
N PRO A 297 -1.61 -19.94 6.02
CA PRO A 297 -2.48 -20.51 4.98
C PRO A 297 -3.38 -21.66 5.49
N LYS A 298 -3.24 -22.07 6.75
CA LYS A 298 -4.12 -23.06 7.40
C LYS A 298 -5.38 -22.46 8.03
N LEU A 299 -5.53 -21.13 8.03
CA LEU A 299 -6.78 -20.49 8.45
C LEU A 299 -7.93 -20.84 7.48
N ASN A 300 -9.15 -20.43 7.83
CA ASN A 300 -10.32 -20.64 6.99
C ASN A 300 -10.29 -19.70 5.76
N ILE A 301 -9.50 -20.06 4.75
CA ILE A 301 -9.29 -19.27 3.53
C ILE A 301 -10.46 -19.47 2.56
N ASN A 302 -10.93 -18.39 1.93
CA ASN A 302 -11.89 -18.41 0.85
C ASN A 302 -11.26 -18.99 -0.44
N THR A 303 -11.31 -20.32 -0.56
CA THR A 303 -10.83 -21.07 -1.73
C THR A 303 -11.67 -20.87 -2.99
N ARG A 304 -12.76 -20.09 -2.96
CA ARG A 304 -13.56 -19.77 -4.15
C ARG A 304 -12.93 -18.66 -4.99
N LEU A 305 -11.96 -17.93 -4.43
CA LEU A 305 -11.26 -16.86 -5.12
C LEU A 305 -10.24 -17.37 -6.16
N GLY A 306 -9.79 -18.63 -6.06
CA GLY A 306 -8.83 -19.19 -7.00
C GLY A 306 -8.39 -20.61 -6.66
N GLU A 307 -7.76 -21.27 -7.62
CA GLU A 307 -7.28 -22.66 -7.47
C GLU A 307 -5.96 -22.74 -6.69
N THR A 308 -5.09 -21.74 -6.88
CA THR A 308 -3.83 -21.63 -6.16
C THR A 308 -3.87 -20.52 -5.11
N LYS A 309 -2.93 -20.55 -4.16
CA LYS A 309 -2.77 -19.47 -3.17
C LYS A 309 -2.43 -18.14 -3.82
N MET A 310 -1.65 -18.16 -4.90
CA MET A 310 -1.32 -16.97 -5.69
C MET A 310 -2.57 -16.38 -6.33
N ASP A 311 -3.43 -17.23 -6.91
CA ASP A 311 -4.72 -16.79 -7.47
C ASP A 311 -5.63 -16.20 -6.41
N ILE A 312 -5.75 -16.87 -5.25
CA ILE A 312 -6.55 -16.39 -4.12
C ILE A 312 -6.06 -15.02 -3.67
N LEU A 313 -4.76 -14.85 -3.46
CA LEU A 313 -4.18 -13.58 -3.00
C LEU A 313 -4.39 -12.49 -4.06
N ALA A 314 -4.05 -12.75 -5.32
CA ALA A 314 -4.22 -11.79 -6.40
C ALA A 314 -5.68 -11.38 -6.56
N LYS A 315 -6.61 -12.35 -6.58
CA LYS A 315 -8.04 -12.08 -6.72
C LYS A 315 -8.64 -11.37 -5.52
N ALA A 316 -8.10 -11.56 -4.31
CA ALA A 316 -8.59 -10.90 -3.10
C ALA A 316 -8.28 -9.39 -3.08
N TYR A 317 -7.10 -9.00 -3.58
CA TYR A 317 -6.66 -7.60 -3.61
C TYR A 317 -6.89 -6.89 -4.96
N ASP A 318 -7.14 -7.64 -6.05
CA ASP A 318 -7.67 -7.16 -7.35
C ASP A 318 -9.06 -7.78 -7.63
N ASN A 319 -9.99 -7.59 -6.70
CA ASN A 319 -11.34 -8.14 -6.79
C ASN A 319 -12.31 -7.14 -7.45
N PRO A 320 -12.88 -7.44 -8.63
CA PRO A 320 -13.74 -6.48 -9.33
C PRO A 320 -15.07 -6.18 -8.60
N ALA A 321 -15.58 -7.09 -7.75
CA ALA A 321 -16.75 -6.82 -6.93
C ALA A 321 -16.42 -5.86 -5.77
N VAL A 322 -15.24 -6.02 -5.16
CA VAL A 322 -14.73 -5.07 -4.15
C VAL A 322 -14.51 -3.70 -4.76
N SER A 323 -13.93 -3.64 -5.96
CA SER A 323 -13.73 -2.38 -6.67
C SER A 323 -15.07 -1.68 -6.94
N ILE A 324 -16.13 -2.40 -7.33
CA ILE A 324 -17.46 -1.79 -7.48
C ILE A 324 -17.91 -1.12 -6.17
N LEU A 325 -17.73 -1.76 -5.01
CA LEU A 325 -18.07 -1.11 -3.74
C LEU A 325 -17.27 0.16 -3.53
N THR A 326 -15.95 0.09 -3.68
CA THR A 326 -15.06 1.24 -3.43
C THR A 326 -15.37 2.42 -4.36
N TYR A 327 -15.59 2.16 -5.65
CA TYR A 327 -15.75 3.22 -6.66
C TYR A 327 -17.20 3.66 -6.88
N ALA A 328 -18.18 2.76 -6.77
CA ALA A 328 -19.58 3.06 -7.10
C ALA A 328 -20.51 3.17 -5.87
N ALA A 329 -20.09 2.70 -4.68
CA ALA A 329 -20.93 2.74 -3.48
C ALA A 329 -20.34 3.59 -2.34
N PHE A 330 -19.04 3.44 -2.06
CA PHE A 330 -18.41 4.05 -0.89
C PHE A 330 -18.13 5.56 -1.08
N PRO A 331 -18.31 6.36 -0.02
CA PRO A 331 -17.83 7.73 0.02
C PRO A 331 -16.29 7.78 0.10
N GLY A 332 -15.77 9.01 0.03
CA GLY A 332 -14.33 9.27 0.12
C GLY A 332 -13.59 9.14 -1.22
N VAL A 333 -12.28 8.99 -1.18
CA VAL A 333 -11.42 8.90 -2.36
C VAL A 333 -10.86 7.49 -2.47
N PRO A 334 -11.23 6.73 -3.53
CA PRO A 334 -10.67 5.41 -3.78
C PRO A 334 -9.15 5.44 -3.98
N MET A 335 -8.45 4.49 -3.36
CA MET A 335 -7.03 4.21 -3.58
C MET A 335 -6.84 2.76 -3.96
N ASP A 336 -6.00 2.55 -4.97
CA ASP A 336 -5.53 1.23 -5.38
C ASP A 336 -4.03 1.11 -5.08
N PHE A 337 -3.57 -0.12 -4.81
CA PHE A 337 -2.15 -0.42 -4.79
C PHE A 337 -1.72 -0.96 -6.16
N LEU A 338 -0.67 -0.39 -6.74
CA LEU A 338 -0.21 -0.75 -8.08
C LEU A 338 0.19 -2.23 -8.15
N ASN A 339 0.92 -2.75 -7.17
CA ASN A 339 1.28 -4.18 -7.15
C ASN A 339 0.04 -5.08 -7.08
N ALA A 340 -0.97 -4.71 -6.30
CA ALA A 340 -2.22 -5.48 -6.24
C ALA A 340 -2.95 -5.49 -7.60
N THR A 341 -3.18 -4.31 -8.19
CA THR A 341 -3.92 -4.19 -9.47
C THR A 341 -3.14 -4.71 -10.69
N ALA A 342 -1.80 -4.69 -10.62
CA ALA A 342 -0.94 -5.33 -11.60
C ALA A 342 -0.73 -6.84 -11.32
N ARG A 343 -1.32 -7.37 -10.23
CA ARG A 343 -1.12 -8.75 -9.74
C ARG A 343 0.35 -9.14 -9.59
N ALA A 344 1.18 -8.15 -9.26
CA ALA A 344 2.56 -8.35 -8.90
C ALA A 344 2.65 -8.70 -7.41
N ASN A 345 3.66 -9.49 -7.07
CA ASN A 345 3.94 -9.85 -5.68
C ASN A 345 4.39 -8.63 -4.88
N TRP A 346 4.31 -8.72 -3.55
CA TRP A 346 4.75 -7.69 -2.63
C TRP A 346 5.18 -8.28 -1.29
N GLY A 347 6.12 -7.65 -0.61
CA GLY A 347 6.58 -8.07 0.71
C GLY A 347 7.47 -7.01 1.34
N PHE A 348 7.89 -7.24 2.60
CA PHE A 348 8.84 -6.34 3.25
C PHE A 348 10.22 -6.46 2.62
N ILE A 349 10.83 -5.34 2.25
CA ILE A 349 12.13 -5.28 1.59
C ILE A 349 13.02 -4.32 2.36
N ARG A 350 14.11 -4.84 2.92
CA ARG A 350 15.12 -4.04 3.61
C ARG A 350 16.47 -4.77 3.64
N ASN A 351 17.41 -4.37 2.80
CA ASN A 351 18.68 -5.09 2.62
C ASN A 351 19.85 -4.55 3.47
N GLN A 352 19.61 -3.49 4.24
CA GLN A 352 20.66 -2.82 5.01
C GLN A 352 20.80 -3.27 6.47
N ASP A 353 19.88 -4.12 6.95
CA ASP A 353 19.88 -4.63 8.32
C ASP A 353 21.01 -5.64 8.54
N ASP A 354 21.91 -5.35 9.49
CA ASP A 354 22.91 -6.30 9.96
C ASP A 354 22.44 -7.00 11.23
N LYS A 355 21.92 -6.23 12.19
CA LYS A 355 21.57 -6.71 13.52
C LYS A 355 20.35 -7.61 13.50
N TYR A 356 19.29 -7.20 12.80
CA TYR A 356 17.97 -7.88 12.83
C TYR A 356 17.57 -8.52 11.50
N GLY A 357 18.39 -8.45 10.44
CA GLY A 357 18.00 -8.89 9.09
C GLY A 357 17.53 -10.35 9.04
N VAL A 358 18.18 -11.25 9.79
CA VAL A 358 17.77 -12.67 9.89
C VAL A 358 16.40 -12.82 10.54
N LYS A 359 16.09 -12.02 11.57
CA LYS A 359 14.78 -12.03 12.23
C LYS A 359 13.70 -11.57 11.27
N VAL A 360 13.95 -10.50 10.53
CA VAL A 360 13.00 -9.96 9.54
C VAL A 360 12.71 -11.02 8.47
N VAL A 361 13.72 -11.72 7.94
CA VAL A 361 13.49 -12.82 6.98
C VAL A 361 12.67 -13.96 7.58
N ALA A 362 12.90 -14.28 8.86
CA ALA A 362 12.12 -15.29 9.54
C ALA A 362 10.63 -14.90 9.66
N GLU A 363 10.33 -13.63 9.91
CA GLU A 363 8.97 -13.08 9.95
C GLU A 363 8.30 -13.08 8.56
N GLU A 364 9.07 -12.85 7.50
CA GLU A 364 8.59 -12.84 6.10
C GLU A 364 8.57 -14.24 5.46
N ALA A 365 9.03 -15.29 6.13
CA ALA A 365 9.15 -16.64 5.57
C ALA A 365 7.83 -17.22 5.03
N ILE A 366 6.69 -16.83 5.61
CA ILE A 366 5.34 -17.25 5.15
C ILE A 366 5.05 -16.73 3.74
N SER A 367 5.67 -15.61 3.32
CA SER A 367 5.53 -15.04 1.98
C SER A 367 5.84 -16.06 0.87
N LEU A 368 6.87 -16.91 1.07
CA LEU A 368 7.21 -18.01 0.15
C LEU A 368 6.05 -19.00 -0.05
N LYS A 369 5.19 -19.19 0.95
CA LYS A 369 4.04 -20.11 0.89
C LYS A 369 2.88 -19.53 0.08
N TRP A 370 2.80 -18.22 -0.07
CA TRP A 370 1.73 -17.51 -0.77
C TRP A 370 2.08 -17.11 -2.20
N GLN A 371 3.30 -16.62 -2.41
CA GLN A 371 3.64 -15.80 -3.59
C GLN A 371 4.63 -16.47 -4.56
N VAL A 372 5.20 -17.61 -4.17
CA VAL A 372 6.23 -18.28 -4.95
C VAL A 372 5.85 -19.75 -5.05
N ASP A 373 5.47 -20.20 -6.25
CA ASP A 373 5.29 -21.60 -6.58
C ASP A 373 6.57 -22.19 -7.20
N GLU A 374 6.56 -23.50 -7.46
CA GLU A 374 7.71 -24.22 -8.00
C GLU A 374 8.13 -23.68 -9.37
N TYR A 375 7.16 -23.38 -10.24
CA TYR A 375 7.41 -22.82 -11.56
C TYR A 375 8.06 -21.44 -11.46
N SER A 376 7.49 -20.52 -10.67
CA SER A 376 8.01 -19.16 -10.52
C SER A 376 9.42 -19.15 -9.93
N TYR A 377 9.71 -20.05 -8.98
CA TYR A 377 11.07 -20.20 -8.46
C TYR A 377 12.02 -20.77 -9.53
N SER A 378 11.56 -21.71 -10.37
CA SER A 378 12.40 -22.35 -11.40
C SER A 378 12.87 -21.40 -12.51
N VAL A 379 12.15 -20.30 -12.75
CA VAL A 379 12.52 -19.29 -13.76
C VAL A 379 13.95 -18.77 -13.48
N PRO A 380 14.92 -18.88 -14.42
CA PRO A 380 16.32 -18.55 -14.16
C PRO A 380 16.56 -17.11 -13.67
N GLY A 381 15.73 -16.16 -14.08
CA GLY A 381 15.81 -14.76 -13.66
C GLY A 381 15.38 -14.50 -12.21
N ASN A 382 14.60 -15.40 -11.61
CA ASN A 382 14.06 -15.23 -10.26
C ASN A 382 15.01 -15.86 -9.22
N PHE A 383 15.10 -15.25 -8.05
CA PHE A 383 15.87 -15.76 -6.90
C PHE A 383 17.33 -16.14 -7.22
N ARG A 384 17.99 -15.32 -8.05
CA ARG A 384 19.34 -15.62 -8.57
C ARG A 384 20.38 -15.69 -7.47
N ARG A 385 20.28 -14.83 -6.46
CA ARG A 385 21.27 -14.77 -5.37
C ARG A 385 21.11 -15.98 -4.46
N LEU A 386 19.88 -16.34 -4.10
CA LEU A 386 19.61 -17.55 -3.31
C LEU A 386 20.02 -18.83 -4.05
N LYS A 387 19.76 -18.94 -5.35
CA LYS A 387 20.23 -20.07 -6.17
C LYS A 387 21.75 -20.17 -6.19
N ALA A 388 22.45 -19.03 -6.31
CA ALA A 388 23.91 -19.00 -6.26
C ALA A 388 24.47 -19.42 -4.88
N LEU A 389 23.68 -19.29 -3.81
CA LEU A 389 24.03 -19.79 -2.48
C LEU A 389 23.75 -21.28 -2.29
N GLY A 390 23.12 -21.96 -3.26
CA GLY A 390 22.85 -23.40 -3.22
C GLY A 390 21.38 -23.78 -2.97
N PHE A 391 20.46 -22.82 -2.93
CA PHE A 391 19.01 -23.10 -2.92
C PHE A 391 18.52 -23.28 -4.36
N GLU A 392 18.81 -24.42 -4.99
CA GLU A 392 18.51 -24.64 -6.42
C GLU A 392 17.01 -24.77 -6.69
N THR A 393 16.27 -25.36 -5.76
CA THR A 393 14.83 -25.59 -5.89
C THR A 393 14.03 -24.80 -4.85
N ARG A 394 12.72 -24.66 -5.10
CA ARG A 394 11.81 -24.07 -4.12
C ARG A 394 11.76 -24.90 -2.83
N GLU A 395 11.83 -26.22 -2.94
CA GLU A 395 11.76 -27.13 -1.79
C GLU A 395 12.95 -26.94 -0.84
N ASP A 396 14.14 -26.74 -1.41
CA ASP A 396 15.37 -26.42 -0.68
C ASP A 396 15.18 -25.19 0.23
N LEU A 397 14.70 -24.09 -0.36
CA LEU A 397 14.45 -22.85 0.37
C LEU A 397 13.29 -22.99 1.36
N ALA A 398 12.21 -23.66 0.98
CA ALA A 398 11.06 -23.88 1.84
C ALA A 398 11.42 -24.66 3.10
N ARG A 399 12.32 -25.65 2.97
CA ARG A 399 12.80 -26.44 4.11
C ARG A 399 13.59 -25.57 5.08
N PHE A 400 14.49 -24.72 4.58
CA PHE A 400 15.23 -23.75 5.40
C PHE A 400 14.27 -22.80 6.16
N PHE A 401 13.26 -22.27 5.46
CA PHE A 401 12.23 -21.38 6.03
C PHE A 401 11.21 -22.06 6.95
N GLU A 402 11.14 -23.39 6.97
CA GLU A 402 10.32 -24.09 7.97
C GLU A 402 11.02 -24.10 9.35
N PHE A 403 12.35 -24.18 9.38
CA PHE A 403 13.12 -24.19 10.64
C PHE A 403 13.42 -22.79 11.16
N LEU A 404 13.82 -21.86 10.29
CA LEU A 404 14.34 -20.55 10.71
C LEU A 404 13.42 -19.80 11.69
N PRO A 405 12.10 -19.65 11.46
CA PRO A 405 11.22 -18.92 12.38
C PRO A 405 11.15 -19.55 13.78
N ALA A 406 11.03 -20.88 13.85
CA ALA A 406 10.99 -21.61 15.11
C ALA A 406 12.32 -21.48 15.87
N LEU A 407 13.45 -21.46 15.15
CA LEU A 407 14.77 -21.28 15.76
C LEU A 407 14.97 -19.86 16.27
N VAL A 408 14.53 -18.84 15.53
CA VAL A 408 14.55 -17.44 15.98
C VAL A 408 13.78 -17.27 17.29
N GLU A 409 12.59 -17.87 17.37
CA GLU A 409 11.75 -17.82 18.58
C GLU A 409 12.39 -18.54 19.77
N VAL A 410 12.78 -19.82 19.60
CA VAL A 410 13.24 -20.65 20.73
C VAL A 410 14.62 -20.26 21.27
N THR A 411 15.44 -19.61 20.46
CA THR A 411 16.78 -19.15 20.86
C THR A 411 16.81 -17.70 21.34
N ASP A 412 15.66 -17.01 21.35
CA ASP A 412 15.58 -15.56 21.59
C ASP A 412 16.53 -14.76 20.69
N TYR A 413 16.54 -15.14 19.40
CA TYR A 413 17.37 -14.52 18.36
C TYR A 413 18.89 -14.59 18.60
N ASP A 414 19.38 -15.66 19.21
CA ASP A 414 20.82 -15.96 19.31
C ASP A 414 21.34 -16.59 18.01
N LEU A 415 22.01 -15.79 17.17
CA LEU A 415 22.50 -16.22 15.86
C LEU A 415 23.50 -17.39 15.93
N ASP A 416 24.35 -17.44 16.95
CA ASP A 416 25.31 -18.54 17.13
C ASP A 416 24.58 -19.86 17.44
N HIS A 417 23.54 -19.81 18.26
CA HIS A 417 22.69 -20.98 18.54
C HIS A 417 21.85 -21.38 17.33
N ILE A 418 21.27 -20.43 16.60
CA ILE A 418 20.50 -20.71 15.38
C ILE A 418 21.36 -21.46 14.36
N VAL A 419 22.57 -20.97 14.10
CA VAL A 419 23.52 -21.60 13.18
C VAL A 419 23.87 -23.02 13.60
N ARG A 420 24.16 -23.25 14.89
CA ARG A 420 24.47 -24.59 15.41
C ARG A 420 23.31 -25.56 15.18
N LEU A 421 22.08 -25.11 15.41
CA LEU A 421 20.88 -25.94 15.24
C LEU A 421 20.59 -26.21 13.76
N LEU A 422 20.75 -25.22 12.88
CA LEU A 422 20.58 -25.39 11.43
C LEU A 422 21.59 -26.39 10.85
N ASN A 423 22.87 -26.32 11.26
CA ASN A 423 23.90 -27.28 10.84
C ASN A 423 23.65 -28.71 11.36
N GLY A 424 22.81 -28.88 12.39
CA GLY A 424 22.46 -30.17 12.97
C GLY A 424 21.21 -30.82 12.35
N VAL A 425 20.58 -30.18 11.35
CA VAL A 425 19.37 -30.71 10.70
C VAL A 425 19.74 -31.87 9.76
N GLU A 426 18.99 -32.97 9.87
CA GLU A 426 19.16 -34.17 9.04
C GLU A 426 17.90 -34.45 8.19
N PRO A 427 18.02 -34.74 6.88
CA PRO A 427 19.23 -34.60 6.06
C PRO A 427 19.77 -33.16 6.03
N PRO A 428 21.02 -32.89 5.63
CA PRO A 428 21.55 -31.52 5.57
C PRO A 428 20.64 -30.56 4.81
N LEU A 429 20.54 -29.30 5.26
CA LEU A 429 19.84 -28.25 4.52
C LEU A 429 20.64 -27.89 3.26
N ALA A 430 19.94 -27.53 2.20
CA ALA A 430 20.57 -26.92 1.03
C ALA A 430 21.11 -25.52 1.37
N GLY A 431 21.96 -24.99 0.50
CA GLY A 431 22.67 -23.74 0.73
C GLY A 431 24.17 -23.95 0.96
N PRO A 432 24.85 -23.04 1.69
CA PRO A 432 26.26 -23.19 2.06
C PRO A 432 26.55 -24.48 2.85
N GLU A 433 27.64 -25.18 2.52
CA GLU A 433 28.02 -26.47 3.14
C GLU A 433 28.17 -26.38 4.67
N LEU A 434 28.67 -25.26 5.17
CA LEU A 434 28.70 -24.93 6.59
C LEU A 434 28.09 -23.55 6.79
N LEU A 435 27.02 -23.48 7.57
CA LEU A 435 26.45 -22.20 7.97
C LEU A 435 27.28 -21.60 9.11
N ASP A 436 27.60 -20.32 8.97
CA ASP A 436 28.03 -19.44 10.05
C ASP A 436 27.10 -18.21 10.12
N VAL A 437 27.34 -17.29 11.07
CA VAL A 437 26.53 -16.07 11.22
C VAL A 437 26.61 -15.20 9.96
N GLY A 438 27.78 -15.14 9.32
CA GLY A 438 27.98 -14.37 8.09
C GLY A 438 27.20 -14.94 6.91
N ALA A 439 27.20 -16.26 6.75
CA ALA A 439 26.39 -16.96 5.76
C ALA A 439 24.90 -16.72 6.00
N LEU A 440 24.44 -16.78 7.25
CA LEU A 440 23.03 -16.52 7.58
C LEU A 440 22.59 -15.09 7.24
N LYS A 441 23.43 -14.09 7.54
CA LYS A 441 23.21 -12.70 7.13
C LYS A 441 23.24 -12.53 5.61
N THR A 442 24.12 -13.25 4.91
CA THR A 442 24.21 -13.26 3.44
C THR A 442 22.94 -13.82 2.81
N ILE A 443 22.41 -14.93 3.35
CA ILE A 443 21.13 -15.52 2.92
C ILE A 443 20.00 -14.53 3.15
N ALA A 444 19.98 -13.86 4.31
CA ALA A 444 18.94 -12.88 4.63
C ALA A 444 18.93 -11.70 3.64
N ARG A 445 20.11 -11.14 3.35
CA ARG A 445 20.25 -10.09 2.33
C ARG A 445 19.85 -10.58 0.93
N ALA A 446 20.28 -11.78 0.55
CA ALA A 446 19.94 -12.37 -0.74
C ALA A 446 18.43 -12.53 -0.92
N TRP A 447 17.69 -12.94 0.12
CA TRP A 447 16.24 -12.98 0.10
C TRP A 447 15.62 -11.60 -0.13
N MET A 448 16.08 -10.57 0.57
CA MET A 448 15.54 -9.20 0.42
C MET A 448 15.76 -8.66 -0.99
N ASP A 449 16.97 -8.81 -1.52
CA ASP A 449 17.32 -8.34 -2.87
C ASP A 449 16.59 -9.13 -3.96
N ASP A 450 16.45 -10.45 -3.80
CA ASP A 450 15.74 -11.29 -4.76
C ASP A 450 14.22 -11.04 -4.72
N MET A 451 13.63 -10.78 -3.55
CA MET A 451 12.23 -10.37 -3.43
C MET A 451 11.99 -8.99 -4.01
N HIS A 452 12.90 -8.04 -3.82
CA HIS A 452 12.85 -6.73 -4.47
C HIS A 452 12.75 -6.86 -6.00
N ASP A 453 13.63 -7.67 -6.59
CA ASP A 453 13.61 -7.93 -8.04
C ASP A 453 12.32 -8.64 -8.48
N TYR A 454 11.88 -9.64 -7.71
CA TYR A 454 10.70 -10.46 -8.02
C TYR A 454 9.38 -9.68 -7.93
N CYS A 455 9.28 -8.72 -7.01
CA CYS A 455 8.10 -7.87 -6.79
C CYS A 455 7.94 -6.74 -7.83
N ASN A 456 8.87 -6.57 -8.77
CA ASN A 456 8.76 -5.53 -9.78
C ASN A 456 7.55 -5.77 -10.71
N VAL A 457 6.69 -4.76 -10.84
CA VAL A 457 5.47 -4.81 -11.67
C VAL A 457 5.73 -5.05 -13.15
N SER A 458 6.94 -4.77 -13.65
CA SER A 458 7.32 -5.11 -15.03
C SER A 458 7.27 -6.61 -15.30
N ASN A 459 7.40 -7.44 -14.26
CA ASN A 459 7.42 -8.90 -14.38
C ASN A 459 6.01 -9.50 -14.51
N SER A 460 4.94 -8.77 -14.16
CA SER A 460 3.56 -9.28 -14.17
C SER A 460 2.77 -8.90 -15.43
N VAL A 461 3.35 -8.11 -16.33
CA VAL A 461 2.66 -7.55 -17.51
C VAL A 461 2.00 -8.62 -18.38
N SER A 462 2.69 -9.76 -18.60
CA SER A 462 2.18 -10.86 -19.41
C SER A 462 1.02 -11.62 -18.77
N ALA A 463 0.78 -11.45 -17.47
CA ALA A 463 -0.28 -12.12 -16.71
C ALA A 463 -1.56 -11.27 -16.58
N LEU A 464 -1.57 -10.03 -17.09
CA LEU A 464 -2.73 -9.14 -17.02
C LEU A 464 -3.84 -9.61 -17.98
N ASP A 465 -5.08 -9.66 -17.46
CA ASP A 465 -6.29 -9.91 -18.27
C ASP A 465 -6.89 -8.58 -18.74
N ALA A 466 -6.91 -8.37 -20.07
CA ALA A 466 -7.47 -7.19 -20.71
C ALA A 466 -8.92 -6.89 -20.29
N ARG A 467 -9.72 -7.92 -19.98
CA ARG A 467 -11.11 -7.71 -19.52
C ARG A 467 -11.15 -7.11 -18.12
N GLN A 468 -10.23 -7.52 -17.24
CA GLN A 468 -10.12 -6.95 -15.89
C GLN A 468 -9.60 -5.51 -15.96
N THR A 469 -8.50 -5.27 -16.67
CA THR A 469 -7.88 -3.94 -16.74
C THR A 469 -8.81 -2.93 -17.40
N GLY A 470 -9.51 -3.34 -18.47
CA GLY A 470 -10.53 -2.53 -19.14
C GLY A 470 -11.72 -2.23 -18.22
N PHE A 471 -12.24 -3.24 -17.52
CA PHE A 471 -13.30 -3.04 -16.53
C PHE A 471 -12.91 -2.05 -15.43
N MET A 472 -11.69 -2.16 -14.89
CA MET A 472 -11.19 -1.24 -13.86
C MET A 472 -11.03 0.19 -14.38
N LEU A 473 -10.59 0.35 -15.63
CA LEU A 473 -10.55 1.67 -16.27
C LEU A 473 -11.96 2.26 -16.42
N ASP A 474 -12.93 1.47 -16.89
CA ASP A 474 -14.33 1.89 -17.03
C ASP A 474 -14.97 2.27 -15.69
N LEU A 475 -14.67 1.50 -14.64
CA LEU A 475 -15.15 1.80 -13.28
C LEU A 475 -14.58 3.12 -12.73
N ARG A 476 -13.28 3.39 -12.96
CA ARG A 476 -12.67 4.69 -12.61
C ARG A 476 -13.28 5.83 -13.42
N ASN A 477 -13.57 5.60 -14.71
CA ASN A 477 -14.27 6.57 -15.56
C ASN A 477 -15.70 6.85 -15.03
N PHE A 478 -16.42 5.81 -14.62
CA PHE A 478 -17.75 5.92 -14.02
C PHE A 478 -17.73 6.76 -12.74
N ARG A 479 -16.76 6.52 -11.84
CA ARG A 479 -16.59 7.34 -10.63
C ARG A 479 -16.33 8.80 -10.98
N ARG A 480 -15.47 9.08 -11.96
CA ARG A 480 -15.20 10.45 -12.41
C ARG A 480 -16.42 11.14 -13.00
N ALA A 481 -17.28 10.41 -13.70
CA ALA A 481 -18.54 10.93 -14.22
C ALA A 481 -19.58 11.18 -13.11
N ASN A 482 -19.41 10.54 -11.94
CA ASN A 482 -20.31 10.63 -10.80
C ASN A 482 -19.58 11.10 -9.52
N PRO A 483 -19.00 12.32 -9.50
CA PRO A 483 -18.20 12.79 -8.37
C PRO A 483 -19.00 12.94 -7.08
N TRP A 484 -20.33 13.05 -7.18
CA TRP A 484 -21.25 13.10 -6.03
C TRP A 484 -21.23 11.83 -5.18
N LEU A 485 -20.81 10.68 -5.74
CA LEU A 485 -20.63 9.43 -4.99
C LEU A 485 -19.55 9.53 -3.90
N ARG A 486 -18.73 10.60 -3.90
CA ARG A 486 -17.81 10.94 -2.81
C ARG A 486 -18.52 11.29 -1.51
N GLY A 487 -19.72 11.83 -1.58
CA GLY A 487 -20.51 12.18 -0.40
C GLY A 487 -21.00 10.94 0.35
N ASN A 488 -21.21 11.10 1.66
CA ASN A 488 -21.83 10.08 2.52
C ASN A 488 -23.24 9.72 2.03
N LEU A 489 -23.79 8.62 2.55
CA LEU A 489 -25.15 8.23 2.24
C LEU A 489 -26.15 9.27 2.74
N GLY A 490 -27.09 9.64 1.87
CA GLY A 490 -28.24 10.46 2.22
C GLY A 490 -29.41 9.64 2.80
N PRO A 491 -30.46 10.31 3.31
CA PRO A 491 -31.64 9.63 3.87
C PRO A 491 -32.42 8.74 2.88
N GLU A 492 -32.25 8.97 1.58
CA GLU A 492 -32.90 8.20 0.51
C GLU A 492 -32.00 7.07 -0.01
N ASP A 493 -30.73 7.04 0.39
CA ASP A 493 -29.80 6.00 -0.01
C ASP A 493 -30.04 4.71 0.80
N HIS A 494 -29.66 3.58 0.23
CA HIS A 494 -29.77 2.28 0.89
C HIS A 494 -28.49 1.48 0.72
N PHE A 495 -28.06 0.83 1.80
CA PHE A 495 -26.98 -0.15 1.76
C PHE A 495 -27.25 -1.27 2.76
N ASP A 496 -27.30 -2.49 2.25
CA ASP A 496 -27.49 -3.71 3.04
C ASP A 496 -26.99 -4.96 2.31
N TYR A 497 -27.00 -6.12 2.96
CA TYR A 497 -26.80 -7.42 2.33
C TYR A 497 -28.11 -8.20 2.16
N ILE A 498 -28.15 -9.11 1.19
CA ILE A 498 -29.31 -9.99 0.97
C ILE A 498 -29.46 -10.96 2.16
N GLN A 499 -30.68 -11.08 2.67
CA GLN A 499 -31.04 -11.95 3.78
C GLN A 499 -32.10 -12.99 3.38
N PRO A 500 -32.08 -14.20 3.97
CA PRO A 500 -31.03 -14.73 4.85
C PRO A 500 -29.69 -14.90 4.12
N VAL A 501 -28.58 -14.95 4.89
CA VAL A 501 -27.21 -15.04 4.33
C VAL A 501 -27.02 -16.32 3.52
N ASP A 502 -27.60 -17.46 3.96
CA ASP A 502 -27.59 -18.74 3.24
C ASP A 502 -26.22 -19.14 2.65
N GLY A 503 -25.14 -18.88 3.39
CA GLY A 503 -23.76 -19.23 3.01
C GLY A 503 -23.11 -18.31 1.96
N ARG A 504 -23.65 -17.10 1.74
CA ARG A 504 -23.12 -16.12 0.78
C ARG A 504 -23.35 -14.67 1.23
N THR A 505 -22.39 -13.81 0.93
CA THR A 505 -22.45 -12.38 1.25
C THR A 505 -22.63 -11.59 -0.03
N VAL A 506 -23.83 -11.07 -0.26
CA VAL A 506 -24.15 -10.21 -1.42
C VAL A 506 -24.59 -8.85 -0.92
N PHE A 507 -23.78 -7.83 -1.16
CA PHE A 507 -24.13 -6.45 -0.81
C PHE A 507 -24.93 -5.80 -1.94
N THR A 508 -25.80 -4.90 -1.53
CA THR A 508 -26.58 -4.03 -2.40
C THR A 508 -26.40 -2.59 -1.94
N SER A 509 -26.22 -1.68 -2.90
CA SER A 509 -26.11 -0.26 -2.65
C SER A 509 -26.96 0.49 -3.65
N TYR A 510 -27.91 1.27 -3.15
CA TYR A 510 -28.68 2.22 -3.94
C TYR A 510 -28.30 3.63 -3.46
N ARG A 511 -27.93 4.49 -4.41
CA ARG A 511 -27.49 5.86 -4.18
C ARG A 511 -28.32 6.80 -5.05
N ARG A 512 -28.82 7.90 -4.49
CA ARG A 512 -29.50 8.98 -5.18
C ARG A 512 -28.60 10.20 -5.25
N GLY A 513 -28.32 10.63 -6.46
CA GLY A 513 -27.51 11.77 -6.80
C GLY A 513 -28.33 13.02 -7.11
N PRO A 514 -27.64 14.11 -7.49
CA PRO A 514 -28.28 15.34 -7.93
C PRO A 514 -29.11 15.12 -9.21
N GLU A 515 -30.07 16.01 -9.46
CA GLU A 515 -30.87 16.04 -10.71
C GLU A 515 -31.62 14.74 -11.04
N GLY A 516 -31.86 13.88 -10.04
CA GLY A 516 -32.58 12.62 -10.24
C GLY A 516 -31.69 11.45 -10.69
N GLN A 517 -30.37 11.64 -10.76
CA GLN A 517 -29.44 10.54 -10.99
C GLN A 517 -29.56 9.48 -9.89
N GLU A 518 -29.57 8.21 -10.28
CA GLU A 518 -29.69 7.08 -9.37
C GLU A 518 -28.70 5.99 -9.80
N VAL A 519 -27.96 5.45 -8.84
CA VAL A 519 -26.98 4.38 -9.05
C VAL A 519 -27.35 3.21 -8.16
N TYR A 520 -27.42 2.02 -8.74
CA TYR A 520 -27.64 0.78 -8.03
C TYR A 520 -26.50 -0.20 -8.30
N ALA A 521 -25.79 -0.61 -7.25
CA ALA A 521 -24.75 -1.61 -7.30
C ALA A 521 -25.16 -2.87 -6.52
N ILE A 522 -24.80 -4.04 -7.05
CA ILE A 522 -24.94 -5.32 -6.37
C ILE A 522 -23.64 -6.12 -6.56
N THR A 523 -23.09 -6.64 -5.47
CA THR A 523 -21.76 -7.25 -5.46
C THR A 523 -21.75 -8.50 -4.59
N HIS A 524 -21.36 -9.63 -5.20
CA HIS A 524 -21.17 -10.88 -4.50
C HIS A 524 -19.75 -10.94 -3.94
N MET A 525 -19.64 -10.85 -2.62
CA MET A 525 -18.37 -10.62 -1.94
C MET A 525 -17.68 -11.90 -1.49
N GLU A 526 -18.47 -12.96 -1.26
CA GLU A 526 -17.98 -14.20 -0.68
C GLU A 526 -19.07 -15.28 -0.72
N GLY A 527 -18.66 -16.55 -0.81
CA GLY A 527 -19.53 -17.69 -0.53
C GLY A 527 -20.09 -18.39 -1.77
N GLY A 528 -21.12 -19.21 -1.57
CA GLY A 528 -21.75 -19.99 -2.66
C GLY A 528 -22.55 -19.12 -3.63
N ALA A 529 -22.76 -19.60 -4.86
CA ALA A 529 -23.56 -18.89 -5.86
C ALA A 529 -24.96 -18.54 -5.35
N THR A 530 -25.54 -17.44 -5.85
CA THR A 530 -26.96 -17.13 -5.61
C THR A 530 -27.89 -18.14 -6.29
N ASP A 531 -29.15 -18.16 -5.89
CA ASP A 531 -30.21 -18.68 -6.77
C ASP A 531 -30.40 -17.74 -7.97
N ASP A 532 -31.16 -18.14 -8.98
CA ASP A 532 -31.51 -17.28 -10.10
C ASP A 532 -32.50 -16.19 -9.65
N PHE A 533 -32.14 -14.91 -9.81
CA PHE A 533 -32.97 -13.78 -9.39
C PHE A 533 -32.76 -12.55 -10.27
N ASP A 534 -33.75 -11.65 -10.31
CA ASP A 534 -33.66 -10.37 -11.01
C ASP A 534 -33.18 -9.27 -10.03
N PRO A 535 -31.97 -8.71 -10.19
CA PRO A 535 -31.43 -7.71 -9.26
C PRO A 535 -32.31 -6.47 -9.11
N LEU A 536 -33.03 -6.07 -10.17
CA LEU A 536 -33.88 -4.88 -10.18
C LEU A 536 -35.26 -5.10 -9.53
N ARG A 537 -35.55 -6.33 -9.08
CA ARG A 537 -36.80 -6.69 -8.38
C ARG A 537 -36.64 -6.89 -6.88
N LEU A 538 -35.44 -6.67 -6.35
CA LEU A 538 -35.20 -6.72 -4.91
C LEU A 538 -36.05 -5.65 -4.18
N PRO A 539 -36.52 -5.93 -2.94
CA PRO A 539 -37.43 -5.06 -2.21
C PRO A 539 -36.72 -3.82 -1.60
N ILE A 540 -35.96 -3.09 -2.42
CA ILE A 540 -35.20 -1.90 -2.04
C ILE A 540 -36.01 -0.64 -2.39
N ALA A 541 -36.12 0.30 -1.45
CA ALA A 541 -36.79 1.58 -1.69
C ALA A 541 -36.06 2.36 -2.81
N GLY A 542 -36.80 3.00 -3.72
CA GLY A 542 -36.24 3.71 -4.89
C GLY A 542 -35.96 2.83 -6.12
N LEU A 543 -35.68 1.54 -5.94
CA LEU A 543 -35.33 0.64 -7.05
C LEU A 543 -36.50 0.36 -8.03
N LYS A 544 -37.75 0.44 -7.55
CA LYS A 544 -38.94 0.20 -8.36
C LYS A 544 -39.01 1.17 -9.56
N GLY A 545 -39.53 0.67 -10.68
CA GLY A 545 -39.75 1.45 -11.90
C GLY A 545 -38.96 0.93 -13.09
N ALA A 546 -39.18 1.56 -14.25
CA ALA A 546 -38.42 1.29 -15.48
C ALA A 546 -37.25 2.26 -15.63
N GLY A 547 -36.45 2.10 -16.70
CA GLY A 547 -35.39 3.05 -17.07
C GLY A 547 -33.98 2.72 -16.55
N TRP A 548 -33.83 1.65 -15.77
CA TRP A 548 -32.51 1.16 -15.34
C TRP A 548 -31.72 0.60 -16.52
N ARG A 549 -30.44 1.00 -16.61
CA ARG A 549 -29.48 0.51 -17.59
C ARG A 549 -28.28 -0.10 -16.88
N CYS A 550 -27.93 -1.34 -17.20
CA CYS A 550 -26.67 -1.93 -16.74
C CYS A 550 -25.51 -1.21 -17.45
N VAL A 551 -24.67 -0.53 -16.68
CA VAL A 551 -23.54 0.26 -17.19
C VAL A 551 -22.20 -0.38 -16.92
N LEU A 552 -22.07 -1.12 -15.82
CA LEU A 552 -20.87 -1.90 -15.52
C LEU A 552 -21.26 -3.30 -15.10
N ARG A 553 -20.43 -4.26 -15.51
CA ARG A 553 -20.54 -5.67 -15.13
C ARG A 553 -19.14 -6.21 -14.98
N THR A 554 -18.89 -6.96 -13.91
CA THR A 554 -17.58 -7.56 -13.68
C THR A 554 -17.18 -8.47 -14.85
N PRO A 555 -15.88 -8.68 -15.13
CA PRO A 555 -15.38 -9.41 -16.31
C PRO A 555 -15.95 -10.82 -16.54
N ASN A 556 -16.45 -11.44 -15.47
CA ASN A 556 -17.00 -12.80 -15.47
C ASN A 556 -18.47 -12.85 -15.95
N ILE A 557 -19.10 -11.69 -16.19
CA ILE A 557 -20.49 -11.57 -16.67
C ILE A 557 -20.46 -11.22 -18.16
N GLY A 558 -21.28 -11.93 -18.96
CA GLY A 558 -21.37 -11.75 -20.40
C GLY A 558 -21.72 -10.31 -20.84
N THR A 559 -21.12 -9.87 -21.94
CA THR A 559 -21.34 -8.53 -22.55
C THR A 559 -22.74 -8.37 -23.15
N ASP A 560 -23.50 -9.45 -23.26
CA ASP A 560 -24.90 -9.53 -23.66
C ASP A 560 -25.90 -9.35 -22.51
N TYR A 561 -25.47 -9.47 -21.24
CA TYR A 561 -26.36 -9.24 -20.09
C TYR A 561 -26.72 -7.76 -19.92
N LEU A 562 -27.97 -7.39 -20.15
CA LEU A 562 -28.45 -6.01 -19.99
C LEU A 562 -29.34 -5.81 -18.76
N SER A 563 -30.13 -6.83 -18.41
CA SER A 563 -31.07 -6.84 -17.29
C SER A 563 -31.71 -8.24 -17.15
N GLY A 564 -32.43 -8.48 -16.06
CA GLY A 564 -33.22 -9.69 -15.85
C GLY A 564 -32.54 -10.71 -14.93
N PRO A 565 -33.08 -11.95 -14.84
CA PRO A 565 -32.56 -12.98 -13.95
C PRO A 565 -31.09 -13.31 -14.21
N ILE A 566 -30.32 -13.49 -13.13
CA ILE A 566 -28.92 -13.88 -13.14
C ILE A 566 -28.56 -14.69 -11.89
N VAL A 567 -27.57 -15.57 -12.03
CA VAL A 567 -26.87 -16.21 -10.92
C VAL A 567 -25.54 -15.49 -10.70
N LEU A 568 -25.34 -14.92 -9.51
CA LEU A 568 -24.08 -14.29 -9.13
C LEU A 568 -23.19 -15.29 -8.39
N HIS A 569 -21.90 -15.27 -8.72
CA HIS A 569 -20.84 -16.02 -8.04
C HIS A 569 -19.88 -15.07 -7.33
N ASP A 570 -19.01 -15.61 -6.48
CA ASP A 570 -17.94 -14.85 -5.84
C ASP A 570 -17.19 -13.96 -6.84
N SER A 571 -16.93 -12.72 -6.45
CA SER A 571 -16.29 -11.66 -7.24
C SER A 571 -17.11 -11.17 -8.45
N MET A 572 -18.40 -11.50 -8.54
CA MET A 572 -19.30 -10.91 -9.54
C MET A 572 -20.03 -9.68 -9.01
N GLY A 573 -20.33 -8.75 -9.90
CA GLY A 573 -21.12 -7.57 -9.55
C GLY A 573 -21.62 -6.81 -10.77
N LEU A 574 -22.64 -6.00 -10.53
CA LEU A 574 -23.34 -5.20 -11.53
C LEU A 574 -23.52 -3.79 -11.00
N VAL A 575 -23.43 -2.81 -11.89
CA VAL A 575 -23.84 -1.42 -11.64
C VAL A 575 -24.88 -1.03 -12.67
N PHE A 576 -25.99 -0.53 -12.18
CA PHE A 576 -27.07 0.04 -12.96
C PHE A 576 -27.17 1.54 -12.66
N GLU A 577 -27.60 2.30 -13.66
CA GLU A 577 -27.95 3.70 -13.48
C GLU A 577 -29.33 3.99 -14.05
N ARG A 578 -29.96 5.04 -13.51
CA ARG A 578 -31.18 5.67 -14.00
C ARG A 578 -31.04 7.18 -13.78
N GLY A 579 -31.60 7.98 -14.66
CA GLY A 579 -31.53 9.45 -14.60
C GLY A 579 -32.47 10.07 -15.60
#